data_AF-A0A7S1HB79-F1
#
_entry.id   AF-A0A7S1HB79-F1
#
_cell.length_a   1.000
_cell.length_b   1.000
_cell.length_c   1.000
_cell.angle_alpha   90.00
_cell.angle_beta   90.00
_cell.angle_gamma   90.00
#
_symmetry.space_group_name_H-M   'P 1'
#
loop_
_entity.id
_entity.type
_entity.pdbx_description
1 polymer ?
#
loop_
_entity_poly.entity_id
_entity_poly.type
_entity_poly.pdbx_seq_one_letter_code
_entity_poly.pdbx_strand_id
1 'polypeptide(L)'
;DAVTIASTATFTVQVPSAPVKPQVLIDAPPSFDLCSSFEAKAALVVPSSRPVTWSWRALNDAPLNGPLVALGGATFFSASGTQEFTTLDKEYQIGVTATDFMGTRSQETLLYTVKKGRPSPAVQFIPTAPFSTYRNQDIEITGAAVFSSCPVDTSDLSFNWTNAAGSPASVPPQHLNTIFPKLLIPAGSLEAGKTFVLTLTIRMGADDTMTTSSNYVLHTLFRPLTALINGGASSVIASSQSPFTLSGSASRDPDADPPPPPPNGGGGAGGSGVTATLCFFFS
;
A
#
# COMPACT_ATOMS: atom_id res chain seq x y z
N ASP A 1 -1.68 -71.48 -34.96
CA ASP A 1 -2.73 -70.78 -34.20
C ASP A 1 -2.13 -69.73 -33.29
N ALA A 2 -2.24 -68.45 -33.67
CA ALA A 2 -1.90 -67.32 -32.82
C ALA A 2 -3.20 -66.60 -32.45
N VAL A 3 -3.54 -66.61 -31.17
CA VAL A 3 -4.73 -65.93 -30.64
C VAL A 3 -4.36 -64.49 -30.31
N THR A 4 -4.80 -63.55 -31.14
CA THR A 4 -4.70 -62.11 -30.87
C THR A 4 -5.92 -61.68 -30.06
N ILE A 5 -5.74 -61.40 -28.76
CA ILE A 5 -6.80 -60.85 -27.92
C ILE A 5 -6.70 -59.33 -28.00
N ALA A 6 -7.55 -58.70 -28.81
CA ALA A 6 -7.72 -57.25 -28.79
C ALA A 6 -8.52 -56.88 -27.52
N SER A 7 -7.87 -56.22 -26.57
CA SER A 7 -8.56 -55.64 -25.42
C SER A 7 -9.22 -54.32 -25.84
N THR A 8 -10.54 -54.33 -26.01
CA THR A 8 -11.37 -53.12 -26.21
C THR A 8 -11.89 -52.61 -24.88
N ALA A 9 -11.00 -52.35 -23.92
CA ALA A 9 -11.39 -51.68 -22.68
C ALA A 9 -11.53 -50.17 -22.94
N THR A 10 -12.75 -49.70 -23.16
CA THR A 10 -13.07 -48.27 -23.13
C THR A 10 -13.23 -47.82 -21.68
N PHE A 11 -12.27 -47.05 -21.16
CA PHE A 11 -12.36 -46.45 -19.84
C PHE A 11 -12.91 -45.03 -19.97
N THR A 12 -14.09 -44.76 -19.42
CA THR A 12 -14.68 -43.42 -19.43
C THR A 12 -14.09 -42.63 -18.26
N VAL A 13 -13.18 -41.70 -18.54
CA VAL A 13 -12.66 -40.78 -17.52
C VAL A 13 -13.82 -39.91 -17.03
N GLN A 14 -14.23 -40.11 -15.78
CA GLN A 14 -15.26 -39.30 -15.14
C GLN A 14 -14.64 -38.00 -14.63
N VAL A 15 -15.36 -36.89 -14.78
CA VAL A 15 -14.98 -35.59 -14.20
C VAL A 15 -15.07 -35.70 -12.68
N PRO A 16 -14.16 -35.09 -11.89
CA PRO A 16 -14.25 -35.08 -10.44
C PRO A 16 -15.62 -34.60 -9.94
N SER A 17 -16.15 -35.22 -8.89
CA SER A 17 -17.47 -34.87 -8.33
C SER A 17 -17.56 -33.45 -7.76
N ALA A 18 -16.42 -32.79 -7.53
CA ALA A 18 -16.32 -31.40 -7.11
C ALA A 18 -15.09 -30.75 -7.77
N PRO A 19 -15.20 -30.26 -9.02
CA PRO A 19 -14.10 -29.56 -9.65
C PRO A 19 -13.84 -28.24 -8.92
N VAL A 20 -12.56 -27.96 -8.62
CA VAL A 20 -12.15 -26.68 -8.04
C VAL A 20 -12.30 -25.61 -9.11
N LYS A 21 -13.16 -24.62 -8.86
CA LYS A 21 -13.37 -23.53 -9.80
C LYS A 21 -12.13 -22.63 -9.86
N PRO A 22 -11.70 -22.21 -11.05
CA PRO A 22 -10.64 -21.22 -11.16
C PRO A 22 -11.07 -19.91 -10.48
N GLN A 23 -10.12 -19.23 -9.86
CA GLN A 23 -10.31 -17.90 -9.27
C GLN A 23 -9.54 -16.89 -10.09
N VAL A 24 -10.19 -15.79 -10.45
CA VAL A 24 -9.66 -14.76 -11.36
C VAL A 24 -9.40 -13.47 -10.59
N LEU A 25 -8.21 -12.91 -10.79
CA LEU A 25 -7.83 -11.56 -10.41
C LEU A 25 -7.72 -10.70 -11.67
N ILE A 26 -8.11 -9.43 -11.57
CA ILE A 26 -7.95 -8.44 -12.65
C ILE A 26 -7.08 -7.31 -12.11
N ASP A 27 -6.04 -6.97 -12.86
CA ASP A 27 -5.18 -5.80 -12.63
C ASP A 27 -5.40 -4.79 -13.76
N ALA A 28 -5.82 -3.58 -13.40
CA ALA A 28 -6.10 -2.49 -14.31
C ALA A 28 -6.13 -1.15 -13.55
N PRO A 29 -5.85 -0.01 -14.21
CA PRO A 29 -5.99 1.28 -13.57
C PRO A 29 -7.46 1.56 -13.22
N PRO A 30 -7.74 2.16 -12.05
CA PRO A 30 -9.11 2.49 -11.64
C PRO A 30 -9.72 3.67 -12.43
N SER A 31 -8.88 4.44 -13.12
CA SER A 31 -9.33 5.50 -14.03
C SER A 31 -8.23 5.82 -15.04
N PHE A 32 -8.61 6.36 -16.19
CA PHE A 32 -7.68 6.74 -17.26
C PHE A 32 -8.23 7.93 -18.07
N ASP A 33 -7.34 8.63 -18.76
CA ASP A 33 -7.62 9.86 -19.52
C ASP A 33 -7.93 9.58 -21.00
N LEU A 34 -8.53 10.58 -21.68
CA LEU A 34 -8.80 10.58 -23.12
C LEU A 34 -7.63 10.11 -24.00
N CYS A 35 -6.40 10.55 -23.71
CA CYS A 35 -5.24 10.25 -24.57
C CYS A 35 -4.38 9.09 -24.07
N SER A 36 -4.70 8.56 -22.89
CA SER A 36 -3.99 7.41 -22.35
C SER A 36 -4.43 6.11 -23.03
N SER A 37 -3.54 5.13 -23.10
CA SER A 37 -3.92 3.74 -23.39
C SER A 37 -4.52 3.11 -22.14
N PHE A 38 -5.35 2.09 -22.32
CA PHE A 38 -5.90 1.31 -21.23
C PHE A 38 -5.46 -0.16 -21.37
N GLU A 39 -4.97 -0.74 -20.28
CA GLU A 39 -4.59 -2.14 -20.23
C GLU A 39 -5.23 -2.79 -19.00
N ALA A 40 -5.91 -3.91 -19.21
CA ALA A 40 -6.44 -4.76 -18.15
C ALA A 40 -5.91 -6.19 -18.32
N LYS A 41 -5.32 -6.73 -17.25
CA LYS A 41 -4.73 -8.07 -17.21
C LYS A 41 -5.51 -8.96 -16.27
N ALA A 42 -6.03 -10.06 -16.77
CA ALA A 42 -6.60 -11.11 -15.98
C ALA A 42 -5.56 -12.19 -15.69
N ALA A 43 -5.55 -12.67 -14.45
CA ALA A 43 -4.68 -13.75 -14.02
C ALA A 43 -5.46 -14.72 -13.13
N LEU A 44 -5.00 -15.97 -13.07
CA LEU A 44 -5.49 -16.90 -12.06
C LEU A 44 -4.83 -16.59 -10.72
N VAL A 45 -5.60 -16.62 -9.64
CA VAL A 45 -5.07 -16.50 -8.28
C VAL A 45 -4.09 -17.65 -7.99
N VAL A 46 -4.41 -18.85 -8.48
CA VAL A 46 -3.52 -20.02 -8.44
C VAL A 46 -3.13 -20.38 -9.87
N PRO A 47 -1.84 -20.28 -10.25
CA PRO A 47 -1.38 -20.60 -11.59
C PRO A 47 -1.73 -22.03 -12.00
N SER A 48 -2.25 -22.19 -13.21
CA SER A 48 -2.51 -23.51 -13.82
C SER A 48 -1.40 -23.84 -14.82
N SER A 49 -0.93 -25.10 -14.82
CA SER A 49 -0.02 -25.62 -15.84
C SER A 49 -0.71 -25.89 -17.18
N ARG A 50 -2.04 -25.86 -17.20
CA ARG A 50 -2.86 -26.07 -18.40
C ARG A 50 -3.47 -24.75 -18.86
N PRO A 51 -3.58 -24.52 -20.18
CA PRO A 51 -4.23 -23.33 -20.72
C PRO A 51 -5.66 -23.18 -20.21
N VAL A 52 -6.07 -21.93 -20.01
CA VAL A 52 -7.46 -21.57 -19.69
C VAL A 52 -7.99 -20.64 -20.76
N THR A 53 -9.29 -20.72 -21.01
CA THR A 53 -9.99 -19.84 -21.96
C THR A 53 -10.56 -18.66 -21.19
N TRP A 54 -10.26 -17.45 -21.65
CA TRP A 54 -10.76 -16.22 -21.07
C TRP A 54 -12.00 -15.75 -21.82
N SER A 55 -12.95 -15.20 -21.09
CA SER A 55 -14.13 -14.56 -21.65
C SER A 55 -14.36 -13.23 -20.94
N TRP A 56 -14.40 -12.17 -21.72
CA TRP A 56 -14.59 -10.79 -21.28
C TRP A 56 -15.94 -10.28 -21.76
N ARG A 57 -16.55 -9.37 -21.00
CA ARG A 57 -17.73 -8.62 -21.42
C ARG A 57 -17.83 -7.28 -20.70
N ALA A 58 -18.47 -6.31 -21.34
CA ALA A 58 -18.93 -5.10 -20.65
C ALA A 58 -20.38 -5.28 -20.23
N LEU A 59 -20.69 -4.97 -18.97
CA LEU A 59 -22.02 -5.11 -18.40
C LEU A 59 -22.92 -3.92 -18.68
N ASN A 60 -22.32 -2.74 -18.85
CA ASN A 60 -23.04 -1.48 -18.91
C ASN A 60 -22.70 -0.63 -20.15
N ASP A 61 -22.03 -1.20 -21.15
CA ASP A 61 -21.62 -0.48 -22.37
C ASP A 61 -21.56 -1.40 -23.59
N ALA A 62 -22.47 -1.20 -24.56
CA ALA A 62 -22.53 -2.03 -25.76
C ALA A 62 -21.36 -1.80 -26.74
N PRO A 63 -20.91 -0.55 -27.00
CA PRO A 63 -19.71 -0.30 -27.80
C PRO A 63 -18.46 -1.02 -27.27
N LEU A 64 -18.20 -0.96 -25.97
CA LEU A 64 -17.08 -1.66 -25.34
C LEU A 64 -17.27 -3.19 -25.33
N ASN A 65 -18.50 -3.67 -25.24
CA ASN A 65 -18.77 -5.11 -25.16
C ASN A 65 -18.34 -5.87 -26.43
N GLY A 66 -18.49 -5.27 -27.61
CA GLY A 66 -18.11 -5.91 -28.88
C GLY A 66 -16.63 -6.35 -28.92
N PRO A 67 -15.69 -5.40 -28.74
CA PRO A 67 -14.26 -5.70 -28.65
C PRO A 67 -13.90 -6.68 -27.51
N LEU A 68 -14.54 -6.56 -26.35
CA LEU A 68 -14.27 -7.46 -25.22
C LEU A 68 -14.70 -8.90 -25.51
N VAL A 69 -15.89 -9.12 -26.08
CA VAL A 69 -16.37 -10.48 -26.39
C VAL A 69 -15.55 -11.13 -27.50
N ALA A 70 -14.96 -10.35 -28.40
CA ALA A 70 -14.02 -10.84 -29.41
C ALA A 70 -12.65 -11.23 -28.84
N LEU A 71 -12.35 -10.87 -27.60
CA LEU A 71 -11.06 -11.14 -26.95
C LEU A 71 -11.00 -12.59 -26.45
N GLY A 72 -10.03 -13.36 -26.95
CA GLY A 72 -9.74 -14.72 -26.48
C GLY A 72 -8.61 -14.82 -25.44
N GLY A 73 -7.95 -13.70 -25.12
CA GLY A 73 -6.74 -13.64 -24.30
C GLY A 73 -6.98 -13.18 -22.87
N ALA A 74 -5.92 -13.27 -22.06
CA ALA A 74 -5.88 -12.81 -20.68
C ALA A 74 -5.69 -11.28 -20.55
N THR A 75 -5.40 -10.58 -21.65
CA THR A 75 -5.09 -9.16 -21.63
C THR A 75 -6.01 -8.43 -22.60
N PHE A 76 -6.73 -7.44 -22.09
CA PHE A 76 -7.41 -6.45 -22.90
C PHE A 76 -6.55 -5.20 -22.99
N PHE A 77 -6.24 -4.78 -24.22
CA PHE A 77 -5.49 -3.56 -24.49
C PHE A 77 -6.31 -2.67 -25.42
N SER A 78 -6.41 -1.40 -25.06
CA SER A 78 -7.00 -0.35 -25.86
C SER A 78 -5.95 0.74 -26.06
N ALA A 79 -5.70 1.09 -27.31
CA ALA A 79 -4.67 2.06 -27.69
C ALA A 79 -5.02 3.46 -27.16
N SER A 80 -4.04 4.37 -27.19
CA SER A 80 -4.24 5.78 -26.87
C SER A 80 -5.45 6.36 -27.61
N GLY A 81 -6.27 7.13 -26.90
CA GLY A 81 -7.58 7.60 -27.41
C GLY A 81 -8.75 6.76 -26.90
N THR A 82 -8.49 5.48 -26.59
CA THR A 82 -9.43 4.51 -26.01
C THR A 82 -10.82 4.55 -26.66
N GLN A 83 -10.86 4.40 -28.00
CA GLN A 83 -12.05 4.65 -28.81
C GLN A 83 -13.26 3.78 -28.43
N GLU A 84 -13.01 2.60 -27.87
CA GLU A 84 -14.03 1.66 -27.40
C GLU A 84 -14.82 2.21 -26.20
N PHE A 85 -14.19 3.10 -25.42
CA PHE A 85 -14.81 3.78 -24.29
C PHE A 85 -15.43 5.11 -24.75
N THR A 86 -16.65 5.04 -25.24
CA THR A 86 -17.31 6.16 -25.95
C THR A 86 -17.87 7.24 -25.03
N THR A 87 -18.32 6.86 -23.82
CA THR A 87 -18.92 7.79 -22.85
C THR A 87 -17.86 8.26 -21.85
N LEU A 88 -17.75 9.57 -21.70
CA LEU A 88 -16.82 10.20 -20.76
C LEU A 88 -17.45 10.32 -19.37
N ASP A 89 -16.60 10.38 -18.35
CA ASP A 89 -16.97 10.50 -16.93
C ASP A 89 -17.97 9.42 -16.46
N LYS A 90 -17.91 8.26 -17.14
CA LYS A 90 -18.71 7.07 -16.87
C LYS A 90 -17.83 6.01 -16.23
N GLU A 91 -18.38 5.35 -15.20
CA GLU A 91 -17.82 4.10 -14.68
C GLU A 91 -18.22 2.93 -15.59
N TYR A 92 -17.22 2.26 -16.14
CA TYR A 92 -17.37 1.05 -16.93
C TYR A 92 -17.25 -0.18 -16.05
N GLN A 93 -18.14 -1.14 -16.27
CA GLN A 93 -18.18 -2.41 -15.56
C GLN A 93 -17.79 -3.53 -16.51
N ILE A 94 -16.59 -4.08 -16.30
CA ILE A 94 -16.02 -5.13 -17.15
C ILE A 94 -15.98 -6.43 -16.35
N GLY A 95 -16.67 -7.45 -16.86
CA GLY A 95 -16.70 -8.79 -16.29
C GLY A 95 -15.71 -9.73 -16.98
N VAL A 96 -14.99 -10.53 -16.20
CA VAL A 96 -14.08 -11.55 -16.70
C VAL A 96 -14.38 -12.89 -16.06
N THR A 97 -14.37 -13.93 -16.89
CA THR A 97 -14.43 -15.32 -16.44
C THR A 97 -13.33 -16.15 -17.11
N ALA A 98 -12.84 -17.16 -16.38
CA ALA A 98 -11.94 -18.17 -16.90
C ALA A 98 -12.65 -19.52 -16.95
N THR A 99 -12.44 -20.27 -18.03
CA THR A 99 -12.89 -21.66 -18.16
C THR A 99 -11.66 -22.55 -18.26
N ASP A 100 -11.57 -23.54 -17.39
CA ASP A 100 -10.46 -24.50 -17.42
C ASP A 100 -10.62 -25.55 -18.53
N PHE A 101 -9.59 -26.39 -18.69
CA PHE A 101 -9.57 -27.47 -19.68
C PHE A 101 -10.65 -28.56 -19.44
N MET A 102 -11.28 -28.59 -18.26
CA MET A 102 -12.36 -29.52 -17.90
C MET A 102 -13.74 -28.89 -18.10
N GLY A 103 -13.81 -27.64 -18.60
CA GLY A 103 -15.06 -26.91 -18.81
C GLY A 103 -15.62 -26.26 -17.54
N THR A 104 -14.86 -26.23 -16.44
CA THR A 104 -15.27 -25.57 -15.20
C THR A 104 -15.04 -24.08 -15.30
N ARG A 105 -16.10 -23.31 -15.11
CA ARG A 105 -16.07 -21.84 -15.18
C ARG A 105 -15.88 -21.20 -13.80
N SER A 106 -15.06 -20.15 -13.74
CA SER A 106 -14.91 -19.29 -12.56
C SER A 106 -16.19 -18.54 -12.23
N GLN A 107 -16.24 -17.95 -11.04
CA GLN A 107 -17.13 -16.80 -10.81
C GLN A 107 -16.69 -15.61 -11.67
N GLU A 108 -17.63 -14.72 -11.99
CA GLU A 108 -17.33 -13.50 -12.74
C GLU A 108 -16.68 -12.48 -11.79
N THR A 109 -15.46 -12.07 -12.14
CA THR A 109 -14.75 -10.99 -11.46
C THR A 109 -15.06 -9.68 -12.18
N LEU A 110 -15.42 -8.65 -11.42
CA LEU A 110 -15.78 -7.33 -11.96
C LEU A 110 -14.64 -6.33 -11.76
N LEU A 111 -14.31 -5.63 -12.84
CA LEU A 111 -13.47 -4.45 -12.87
C LEU A 111 -14.34 -3.21 -13.05
N TYR A 112 -14.08 -2.20 -12.21
CA TYR A 112 -14.68 -0.87 -12.30
C TYR A 112 -13.59 0.12 -12.71
N THR A 113 -13.79 0.83 -13.81
CA THR A 113 -12.84 1.85 -14.28
C THR A 113 -13.57 3.06 -14.85
N VAL A 114 -13.02 4.24 -14.67
CA VAL A 114 -13.61 5.50 -15.18
C VAL A 114 -12.77 6.08 -16.32
N LYS A 115 -13.40 6.31 -17.48
CA LYS A 115 -12.78 7.14 -18.53
C LYS A 115 -13.07 8.60 -18.26
N LYS A 116 -12.05 9.36 -17.86
CA LYS A 116 -12.20 10.77 -17.55
C LYS A 116 -12.37 11.59 -18.82
N GLY A 117 -13.35 12.50 -18.84
CA GLY A 117 -13.60 13.42 -19.93
C GLY A 117 -12.64 14.61 -19.98
N ARG A 118 -11.87 14.81 -18.91
CA ARG A 118 -10.82 15.82 -18.80
C ARG A 118 -9.52 15.15 -18.37
N PRO A 119 -8.38 15.49 -19.00
CA PRO A 119 -7.08 15.00 -18.57
C PRO A 119 -6.82 15.40 -17.12
N SER A 120 -6.45 14.43 -16.28
CA SER A 120 -6.24 14.60 -14.84
C SER A 120 -4.86 14.04 -14.51
N PRO A 121 -3.93 14.85 -13.97
CA PRO A 121 -2.57 14.41 -13.74
C PRO A 121 -2.55 13.29 -12.69
N ALA A 122 -1.76 12.25 -12.94
CA ALA A 122 -1.44 11.28 -11.90
C ALA A 122 -0.48 11.92 -10.89
N VAL A 123 -0.61 11.58 -9.61
CA VAL A 123 0.32 12.05 -8.57
C VAL A 123 1.40 11.00 -8.37
N GLN A 124 2.66 11.38 -8.59
CA GLN A 124 3.82 10.56 -8.26
C GLN A 124 4.53 11.15 -7.04
N PHE A 125 4.90 10.29 -6.09
CA PHE A 125 5.61 10.70 -4.88
C PHE A 125 7.09 10.30 -4.93
N ILE A 126 7.93 11.18 -4.39
CA ILE A 126 9.34 10.94 -4.11
C ILE A 126 9.62 11.31 -2.63
N PRO A 127 10.03 10.37 -1.77
CA PRO A 127 10.18 8.94 -2.04
C PRO A 127 8.83 8.27 -2.35
N THR A 128 8.86 7.06 -2.91
CA THR A 128 7.62 6.34 -3.27
C THR A 128 6.94 5.77 -2.03
N ALA A 129 5.61 5.83 -1.98
CA ALA A 129 4.83 5.22 -0.90
C ALA A 129 4.70 3.69 -1.04
N PRO A 130 4.61 2.93 0.07
CA PRO A 130 4.75 3.38 1.45
C PRO A 130 6.22 3.67 1.79
N PHE A 131 6.46 4.67 2.64
CA PHE A 131 7.80 5.05 3.09
C PHE A 131 7.96 4.87 4.59
N SER A 132 9.12 4.40 5.03
CA SER A 132 9.44 4.18 6.44
C SER A 132 10.68 4.99 6.83
N THR A 133 10.64 5.61 8.00
CA THR A 133 11.71 6.46 8.53
C THR A 133 11.73 6.42 10.06
N TYR A 134 12.78 6.95 10.67
CA TYR A 134 12.87 7.08 12.13
C TYR A 134 12.44 8.47 12.59
N ARG A 135 11.97 8.56 13.84
CA ARG A 135 11.53 9.82 14.45
C ARG A 135 12.59 10.94 14.40
N ASN A 136 13.88 10.59 14.47
CA ASN A 136 14.98 11.54 14.51
C ASN A 136 15.47 12.03 13.13
N GLN A 137 14.75 11.70 12.05
CA GLN A 137 15.12 12.07 10.69
C GLN A 137 14.12 13.10 10.14
N ASP A 138 14.65 14.08 9.39
CA ASP A 138 13.81 14.96 8.59
C ASP A 138 13.18 14.15 7.45
N ILE A 139 11.93 14.45 7.15
CA ILE A 139 11.15 13.76 6.12
C ILE A 139 10.81 14.78 5.05
N GLU A 140 11.29 14.51 3.85
CA GLU A 140 10.99 15.30 2.67
C GLU A 140 10.18 14.45 1.70
N ILE A 141 8.99 14.93 1.35
CA ILE A 141 8.09 14.27 0.40
C ILE A 141 7.79 15.27 -0.71
N THR A 142 8.08 14.90 -1.95
CA THR A 142 7.75 15.69 -3.13
C THR A 142 6.68 14.97 -3.92
N GLY A 143 5.56 15.65 -4.19
CA GLY A 143 4.53 15.18 -5.11
C GLY A 143 4.66 15.88 -6.46
N ALA A 144 4.73 15.09 -7.53
CA ALA A 144 4.76 15.58 -8.90
C ALA A 144 3.46 15.21 -9.64
N ALA A 145 2.94 16.17 -10.39
CA ALA A 145 1.87 15.93 -11.36
C ALA A 145 2.48 15.33 -12.63
N VAL A 146 2.09 14.10 -12.97
CA VAL A 146 2.46 13.42 -14.21
C VAL A 146 1.27 13.48 -15.14
N PHE A 147 1.40 14.24 -16.22
CA PHE A 147 0.36 14.39 -17.22
C PHE A 147 0.42 13.26 -18.26
N SER A 148 -0.74 12.81 -18.72
CA SER A 148 -0.82 11.95 -19.91
C SER A 148 -0.41 12.73 -21.16
N SER A 149 -0.22 12.05 -22.28
CA SER A 149 0.16 12.66 -23.58
C SER A 149 -0.91 13.61 -24.17
N CYS A 150 -1.98 13.92 -23.43
CA CYS A 150 -2.93 14.94 -23.85
C CYS A 150 -2.24 16.32 -23.89
N PRO A 151 -2.45 17.11 -24.94
CA PRO A 151 -2.08 18.52 -24.93
C PRO A 151 -2.99 19.25 -23.93
N VAL A 152 -2.52 19.36 -22.69
CA VAL A 152 -3.13 20.19 -21.67
C VAL A 152 -2.37 21.49 -21.58
N ASP A 153 -3.11 22.59 -21.49
CA ASP A 153 -2.56 23.81 -20.95
C ASP A 153 -2.14 23.51 -19.52
N THR A 154 -0.83 23.43 -19.29
CA THR A 154 -0.23 23.37 -17.95
C THR A 154 -0.44 24.72 -17.29
N SER A 155 -1.69 25.01 -16.96
CA SER A 155 -2.10 26.12 -16.12
C SER A 155 -1.47 25.98 -14.74
N ASP A 156 -1.38 27.09 -14.00
CA ASP A 156 -0.77 27.13 -12.68
C ASP A 156 -1.32 26.00 -11.80
N LEU A 157 -0.42 25.11 -11.37
CA LEU A 157 -0.75 24.01 -10.46
C LEU A 157 -0.73 24.54 -9.03
N SER A 158 -1.78 24.24 -8.28
CA SER A 158 -1.79 24.43 -6.83
C SER A 158 -1.74 23.10 -6.10
N PHE A 159 -0.99 23.08 -5.00
CA PHE A 159 -0.79 21.89 -4.18
C PHE A 159 -1.35 22.14 -2.79
N ASN A 160 -1.98 21.12 -2.21
CA ASN A 160 -2.48 21.18 -0.85
C ASN A 160 -2.26 19.83 -0.16
N TRP A 161 -1.60 19.86 1.00
CA TRP A 161 -1.34 18.68 1.81
C TRP A 161 -2.29 18.62 2.99
N THR A 162 -2.93 17.48 3.21
CA THR A 162 -3.83 17.27 4.36
C THR A 162 -3.60 15.91 4.99
N ASN A 163 -4.07 15.73 6.23
CA ASN A 163 -4.23 14.40 6.79
C ASN A 163 -5.41 13.71 6.11
N ALA A 164 -5.25 12.45 5.72
CA ALA A 164 -6.34 11.66 5.16
C ALA A 164 -7.42 11.42 6.23
N ALA A 165 -8.69 11.45 5.81
CA ALA A 165 -9.79 11.13 6.70
C ALA A 165 -9.67 9.68 7.21
N GLY A 166 -9.73 9.49 8.53
CA GLY A 166 -9.56 8.18 9.17
C GLY A 166 -8.11 7.72 9.31
N SER A 167 -7.11 8.59 9.08
CA SER A 167 -5.70 8.26 9.35
C SER A 167 -5.50 7.86 10.83
N PRO A 168 -4.74 6.78 11.13
CA PRO A 168 -4.52 6.32 12.51
C PRO A 168 -3.79 7.35 13.40
N ALA A 169 -2.95 8.19 12.79
CA ALA A 169 -2.26 9.29 13.43
C ALA A 169 -2.25 10.51 12.50
N SER A 170 -2.07 11.71 13.06
CA SER A 170 -2.07 12.96 12.31
C SER A 170 -0.72 13.65 12.34
N VAL A 171 -0.29 14.14 11.17
CA VAL A 171 0.83 15.08 11.10
C VAL A 171 0.34 16.43 11.60
N PRO A 172 1.12 17.13 12.45
CA PRO A 172 0.74 18.43 12.98
C PRO A 172 0.43 19.45 11.86
N PRO A 173 -0.67 20.24 11.96
CA PRO A 173 -1.13 21.11 10.88
C PRO A 173 -0.09 22.13 10.40
N GLN A 174 0.79 22.60 11.29
CA GLN A 174 1.83 23.57 10.93
C GLN A 174 2.80 23.05 9.87
N HIS A 175 2.96 21.73 9.75
CA HIS A 175 3.83 21.13 8.73
C HIS A 175 3.09 20.94 7.40
N LEU A 176 1.76 20.92 7.41
CA LEU A 176 0.92 20.70 6.22
C LEU A 176 0.50 21.99 5.51
N ASN A 177 0.65 23.15 6.17
CA ASN A 177 0.33 24.47 5.64
C ASN A 177 1.34 24.94 4.58
N THR A 178 1.42 24.22 3.46
CA THR A 178 2.29 24.54 2.33
C THR A 178 1.50 24.46 1.02
N ILE A 179 1.78 25.41 0.13
CA ILE A 179 1.25 25.44 -1.24
C ILE A 179 2.21 24.79 -2.25
N PHE A 180 3.35 24.30 -1.77
CA PHE A 180 4.39 23.72 -2.60
C PHE A 180 4.17 22.21 -2.82
N PRO A 181 4.64 21.66 -3.95
CA PRO A 181 4.65 20.22 -4.19
C PRO A 181 5.52 19.45 -3.18
N LYS A 182 6.45 20.15 -2.52
CA LYS A 182 7.34 19.61 -1.51
C LYS A 182 6.82 19.88 -0.11
N LEU A 183 6.70 18.81 0.66
CA LEU A 183 6.35 18.78 2.08
C LEU A 183 7.59 18.43 2.90
N LEU A 184 7.91 19.26 3.90
CA LEU A 184 8.99 19.03 4.84
C LEU A 184 8.42 18.85 6.24
N ILE A 185 8.66 17.68 6.83
CA ILE A 185 8.31 17.35 8.20
C ILE A 185 9.62 17.22 9.00
N PRO A 186 9.91 18.15 9.93
CA PRO A 186 11.15 18.13 10.70
C PRO A 186 11.27 16.92 11.62
N ALA A 187 12.50 16.51 11.91
CA ALA A 187 12.81 15.49 12.89
C ALA A 187 12.16 15.78 14.25
N GLY A 188 11.69 14.73 14.92
CA GLY A 188 11.07 14.79 16.24
C GLY A 188 9.59 15.18 16.26
N SER A 189 9.05 15.66 15.13
CA SER A 189 7.66 16.14 15.03
C SER A 189 6.61 15.02 15.01
N LEU A 190 7.01 13.79 14.64
CA LEU A 190 6.13 12.63 14.59
C LEU A 190 6.45 11.64 15.72
N GLU A 191 5.43 10.98 16.25
CA GLU A 191 5.59 9.89 17.22
C GLU A 191 6.20 8.65 16.55
N ALA A 192 7.08 7.93 17.26
CA ALA A 192 7.62 6.65 16.78
C ALA A 192 6.56 5.53 16.84
N GLY A 193 6.66 4.56 15.92
CA GLY A 193 5.77 3.41 15.87
C GLY A 193 4.36 3.71 15.31
N LYS A 194 4.17 4.85 14.66
CA LYS A 194 2.87 5.28 14.12
C LYS A 194 2.83 5.19 12.60
N THR A 195 1.61 5.15 12.07
CA THR A 195 1.34 5.24 10.64
C THR A 195 0.51 6.49 10.37
N PHE A 196 0.99 7.29 9.44
CA PHE A 196 0.37 8.53 9.00
C PHE A 196 -0.04 8.38 7.53
N VAL A 197 -1.25 8.78 7.20
CA VAL A 197 -1.73 8.84 5.83
C VAL A 197 -1.98 10.29 5.46
N LEU A 198 -1.21 10.78 4.51
CA LEU A 198 -1.29 12.14 3.99
C LEU A 198 -2.01 12.11 2.64
N THR A 199 -2.79 13.15 2.35
CA THR A 199 -3.42 13.33 1.04
C THR A 199 -2.80 14.56 0.39
N LEU A 200 -2.19 14.39 -0.79
CA LEU A 200 -1.82 15.50 -1.65
C LEU A 200 -2.96 15.72 -2.64
N THR A 201 -3.50 16.94 -2.65
CA THR A 201 -4.46 17.39 -3.65
C THR A 201 -3.78 18.39 -4.58
N ILE A 202 -3.81 18.09 -5.87
CA ILE A 202 -3.33 18.96 -6.95
C ILE A 202 -4.54 19.55 -7.65
N ARG A 203 -4.58 20.86 -7.86
CA ARG A 203 -5.59 21.53 -8.69
C ARG A 203 -4.94 22.16 -9.90
N MET A 204 -5.60 22.06 -11.05
CA MET A 204 -5.15 22.67 -12.30
C MET A 204 -5.95 23.94 -12.59
N GLY A 205 -5.24 25.07 -12.65
CA GLY A 205 -5.86 26.35 -12.97
C GLY A 205 -6.87 26.82 -11.92
N ALA A 206 -7.79 27.67 -12.35
CA ALA A 206 -8.79 28.29 -11.47
C ALA A 206 -10.10 27.48 -11.31
N ASP A 207 -10.22 26.32 -11.98
CA ASP A 207 -11.42 25.48 -11.92
C ASP A 207 -11.28 24.44 -10.80
N ASP A 208 -12.04 24.63 -9.71
CA ASP A 208 -12.08 23.72 -8.56
C ASP A 208 -12.60 22.31 -8.88
N THR A 209 -13.12 22.08 -10.09
CA THR A 209 -13.51 20.74 -10.56
C THR A 209 -12.35 19.92 -11.12
N MET A 210 -11.21 20.56 -11.43
CA MET A 210 -10.01 19.91 -11.97
C MET A 210 -9.01 19.56 -10.86
N THR A 211 -9.43 18.70 -9.94
CA THR A 211 -8.60 18.27 -8.81
C THR A 211 -8.25 16.79 -8.89
N THR A 212 -7.03 16.46 -8.49
CA THR A 212 -6.60 15.07 -8.30
C THR A 212 -6.00 14.93 -6.91
N SER A 213 -6.45 13.91 -6.19
CA SER A 213 -5.94 13.62 -4.86
C SER A 213 -5.31 12.23 -4.83
N SER A 214 -4.18 12.10 -4.12
CA SER A 214 -3.53 10.81 -3.90
C SER A 214 -3.03 10.71 -2.46
N ASN A 215 -3.05 9.49 -1.93
CA ASN A 215 -2.65 9.20 -0.56
C ASN A 215 -1.19 8.74 -0.50
N TYR A 216 -0.49 9.22 0.51
CA TYR A 216 0.88 8.87 0.83
C TYR A 216 0.92 8.23 2.22
N VAL A 217 1.42 7.00 2.29
CA VAL A 217 1.53 6.24 3.55
C VAL A 217 2.95 6.37 4.09
N LEU A 218 3.05 6.88 5.32
CA LEU A 218 4.29 7.10 6.05
C LEU A 218 4.29 6.30 7.35
N HIS A 219 5.35 5.53 7.58
CA HIS A 219 5.58 4.81 8.82
C HIS A 219 6.77 5.40 9.58
N THR A 220 6.56 5.71 10.85
CA THR A 220 7.67 6.02 11.77
C THR A 220 8.03 4.76 12.54
N LEU A 221 9.30 4.36 12.46
CA LEU A 221 9.81 3.17 13.13
C LEU A 221 10.33 3.51 14.53
N PHE A 222 10.30 2.52 15.42
CA PHE A 222 11.06 2.56 16.67
C PHE A 222 12.54 2.38 16.39
N ARG A 223 13.37 3.18 17.06
CA ARG A 223 14.82 3.01 17.10
C ARG A 223 15.19 1.86 18.05
N PRO A 224 16.37 1.23 17.83
CA PRO A 224 16.87 0.23 18.76
C PRO A 224 17.00 0.80 20.17
N LEU A 225 16.49 0.07 21.16
CA LEU A 225 16.68 0.39 22.57
C LEU A 225 18.15 0.31 22.92
N THR A 226 18.64 1.29 23.69
CA THR A 226 19.98 1.22 24.25
C THR A 226 19.88 0.71 25.68
N ALA A 227 20.11 -0.58 25.88
CA ALA A 227 20.22 -1.18 27.20
C ALA A 227 21.67 -1.05 27.69
N LEU A 228 21.88 -0.33 28.80
CA LEU A 228 23.17 -0.24 29.45
C LEU A 228 23.05 -0.75 30.88
N ILE A 229 23.79 -1.82 31.18
CA ILE A 229 23.92 -2.37 32.52
C ILE A 229 25.28 -1.93 33.04
N ASN A 230 25.26 -1.02 34.00
CA ASN A 230 26.46 -0.63 34.72
C ASN A 230 26.74 -1.71 35.77
N GLY A 231 27.78 -2.51 35.51
CA GLY A 231 28.43 -3.31 36.54
C GLY A 231 29.25 -2.43 37.47
N GLY A 232 29.44 -2.85 38.72
CA GLY A 232 30.36 -2.19 39.65
C GLY A 232 31.79 -2.11 39.10
N ALA A 233 32.66 -1.34 39.76
CA ALA A 233 34.02 -1.05 39.29
C ALA A 233 34.97 -2.26 39.15
N SER A 234 34.55 -3.46 39.57
CA SER A 234 35.34 -4.68 39.54
C SER A 234 34.53 -5.85 38.96
N SER A 235 35.18 -6.70 38.17
CA SER A 235 34.57 -7.93 37.67
C SER A 235 34.47 -8.96 38.80
N VAL A 236 33.30 -9.03 39.44
CA VAL A 236 33.03 -10.01 40.50
C VAL A 236 32.42 -11.26 39.87
N ILE A 237 33.11 -12.40 39.98
CA ILE A 237 32.66 -13.69 39.42
C ILE A 237 31.81 -14.46 40.45
N ALA A 238 32.09 -14.29 41.74
CA ALA A 238 31.27 -14.76 42.86
C ALA A 238 31.68 -14.01 44.14
N SER A 239 30.72 -13.71 45.03
CA SER A 239 31.01 -13.18 46.37
C SER A 239 30.04 -13.80 47.37
N SER A 240 30.57 -14.34 48.47
CA SER A 240 29.79 -14.81 49.62
C SER A 240 29.78 -13.80 50.77
N GLN A 241 30.47 -12.66 50.61
CA GLN A 241 30.71 -11.68 51.67
C GLN A 241 30.12 -10.30 51.38
N SER A 242 29.83 -9.99 50.11
CA SER A 242 29.30 -8.68 49.71
C SER A 242 28.34 -8.81 48.54
N PRO A 243 27.17 -8.14 48.58
CA PRO A 243 26.30 -8.03 47.43
C PRO A 243 26.98 -7.17 46.36
N PHE A 244 26.78 -7.52 45.09
CA PHE A 244 27.12 -6.65 43.97
C PHE A 244 25.85 -6.00 43.42
N THR A 245 25.98 -4.78 42.91
CA THR A 245 24.86 -4.04 42.32
C THR A 245 25.03 -3.99 40.81
N LEU A 246 23.97 -4.36 40.09
CA LEU A 246 23.83 -4.08 38.66
C LEU A 246 22.79 -2.98 38.51
N SER A 247 23.12 -1.91 37.80
CA SER A 247 22.16 -0.84 37.53
C SER A 247 21.86 -0.74 36.04
N GLY A 248 20.58 -0.84 35.69
CA GLY A 248 20.08 -0.56 34.34
C GLY A 248 19.73 0.91 34.12
N SER A 249 19.99 1.81 35.08
CA SER A 249 19.51 3.21 35.07
C SER A 249 20.04 4.07 33.92
N ALA A 250 21.08 3.61 33.22
CA ALA A 250 21.63 4.27 32.04
C ALA A 250 21.03 3.74 30.72
N SER A 251 20.12 2.76 30.80
CA SER A 251 19.32 2.31 29.68
C SER A 251 18.35 3.43 29.28
N ARG A 252 18.18 3.61 27.97
CA ARG A 252 17.37 4.70 27.41
C ARG A 252 16.63 4.20 26.17
N ASP A 253 15.35 4.54 26.11
CA ASP A 253 14.59 4.51 24.88
C ASP A 253 14.82 5.85 24.15
N PRO A 254 15.46 5.86 22.98
CA PRO A 254 15.69 7.08 22.25
C PRO A 254 14.39 7.80 21.85
N ASP A 255 13.28 7.08 21.72
CA ASP A 255 12.00 7.60 21.21
C ASP A 255 11.02 8.05 22.29
N ALA A 256 11.33 7.80 23.57
CA ALA A 256 10.51 8.28 24.68
C ALA A 256 10.53 9.81 24.75
N ASP A 257 9.35 10.43 24.88
CA ASP A 257 9.25 11.85 25.13
C ASP A 257 9.87 12.20 26.50
N PRO A 258 10.56 13.35 26.61
CA PRO A 258 11.06 13.79 27.90
C PRO A 258 9.87 13.98 28.85
N PRO A 259 10.01 13.56 30.13
CA PRO A 259 8.94 13.77 31.11
C PRO A 259 8.63 15.27 31.22
N PRO A 260 7.38 15.65 31.46
CA PRO A 260 7.02 17.05 31.63
C PRO A 260 7.86 17.66 32.76
N PRO A 261 8.27 18.94 32.64
CA PRO A 261 9.00 19.60 33.71
C PRO A 261 8.18 19.53 35.00
N PRO A 262 8.82 19.27 36.15
CA PRO A 262 8.11 19.26 37.42
C PRO A 262 7.39 20.61 37.59
N PRO A 263 6.15 20.62 38.12
CA PRO A 263 5.47 21.86 38.41
C PRO A 263 6.39 22.72 39.28
N ASN A 264 6.50 24.01 38.95
CA ASN A 264 7.30 24.99 39.69
C ASN A 264 6.83 25.05 41.15
N GLY A 265 7.38 24.16 41.97
CA GLY A 265 7.09 24.01 43.39
C GLY A 265 8.36 23.48 44.03
N GLY A 266 9.05 24.36 44.76
CA GLY A 266 10.26 23.99 45.49
C GLY A 266 9.99 22.83 46.44
N GLY A 267 10.91 21.86 46.46
CA GLY A 267 10.87 20.72 47.36
C GLY A 267 11.38 19.48 46.66
N GLY A 268 12.66 19.16 46.89
CA GLY A 268 13.29 17.97 46.34
C GLY A 268 12.52 16.70 46.71
N ALA A 269 12.30 15.84 45.72
CA ALA A 269 12.01 14.44 45.91
C ALA A 269 12.59 13.67 44.72
N GLY A 270 13.30 12.58 45.03
CA GLY A 270 14.16 11.85 44.12
C GLY A 270 13.46 11.30 42.89
N GLY A 271 14.18 11.32 41.77
CA GLY A 271 13.79 10.62 40.56
C GLY A 271 13.57 9.14 40.86
N SER A 272 12.39 8.64 40.47
CA SER A 272 12.04 7.23 40.53
C SER A 272 12.84 6.46 39.47
N GLY A 273 14.11 6.21 39.75
CA GLY A 273 14.85 5.13 39.11
C GLY A 273 14.36 3.82 39.69
N VAL A 274 13.77 2.97 38.85
CA VAL A 274 13.44 1.60 39.25
C VAL A 274 14.76 0.89 39.57
N THR A 275 15.10 0.87 40.86
CA THR A 275 16.27 0.16 41.38
C THR A 275 15.81 -1.27 41.63
N ALA A 276 15.98 -2.14 40.65
CA ALA A 276 15.78 -3.57 40.84
C ALA A 276 17.03 -4.15 41.52
N THR A 277 17.02 -4.23 42.84
CA THR A 277 18.02 -4.99 43.59
C THR A 277 17.71 -6.48 43.44
N LEU A 278 18.36 -7.14 42.49
CA LEU A 278 18.33 -8.60 42.38
C LEU A 278 19.33 -9.21 43.36
N CYS A 279 18.87 -9.56 44.56
CA CYS A 279 19.64 -10.36 45.51
C CYS A 279 19.57 -11.83 45.12
N PHE A 280 20.62 -12.36 44.49
CA PHE A 280 20.80 -13.80 44.34
C PHE A 280 21.57 -14.35 45.54
N PHE A 281 20.89 -15.09 46.41
CA PHE A 281 21.55 -15.96 47.38
C PHE A 281 21.79 -17.31 46.72
N PHE A 282 23.05 -17.66 46.48
CA PHE A 282 23.43 -19.03 46.24
C PHE A 282 23.81 -19.65 47.58
N SER A 283 22.99 -20.61 48.04
CA SER A 283 23.27 -21.50 49.16
C SER A 283 24.18 -22.65 48.73
#